data_AF-A0A2E8E9H7-F1
#
_entry.id   AF-A0A2E8E9H7-F1
#
_cell.length_a   1.000
_cell.length_b   1.000
_cell.length_c   1.000
_cell.angle_alpha   90.00
_cell.angle_beta   90.00
_cell.angle_gamma   90.00
#
_symmetry.space_group_name_H-M   'P 1'
#
loop_
_entity.id
_entity.type
_entity.pdbx_description
1 polymer ?
#
loop_
_entity_poly.entity_id
_entity_poly.type
_entity_poly.pdbx_seq_one_letter_code
_entity_poly.pdbx_strand_id
1 'polypeptide(L)'
;MAIGESATWRNLSATAGATIGVVVLSALLTVQPARAQGGCETGAIPLATAYILGMPMYAMYMEENLQSYVTKNSAHFVSGGDAIRCAHLLSAALMNSSLASYDPDALRSRDEANARLGALGISPGTPVMSASAAFFMMGQQISRLAAVLPTAARGGPLQSHLTQEQVFAAQLLTSLLQDPIVRASFAQVEPLVRAAAEAELRLLLSIAAGATG
;
A
#
# COMPACT_ATOMS: atom_id res chain seq x y z
N MET A 1 15.18 43.62 -10.78
CA MET A 1 15.18 42.71 -9.61
C MET A 1 14.55 41.40 -10.06
N ALA A 2 15.36 40.37 -10.30
CA ALA A 2 14.90 39.02 -10.61
C ALA A 2 15.02 38.20 -9.33
N ILE A 3 13.90 37.69 -8.83
CA ILE A 3 13.81 36.93 -7.58
C ILE A 3 14.09 35.46 -7.92
N GLY A 4 15.04 34.86 -7.21
CA GLY A 4 15.49 33.48 -7.42
C GLY A 4 14.52 32.45 -6.84
N GLU A 5 13.60 31.96 -7.66
CA GLU A 5 12.62 30.91 -7.28
C GLU A 5 12.94 29.51 -7.84
N SER A 6 14.02 29.31 -8.60
CA SER A 6 14.25 28.06 -9.32
C SER A 6 14.99 26.96 -8.55
N ALA A 7 15.58 27.27 -7.39
CA ALA A 7 16.42 26.33 -6.63
C ALA A 7 15.67 25.53 -5.54
N THR A 8 14.62 26.09 -4.95
CA THR A 8 13.87 25.47 -3.84
C THR A 8 13.01 24.30 -4.29
N TRP A 9 12.41 24.36 -5.48
CA TRP A 9 11.55 23.28 -6.01
C TRP A 9 12.32 22.03 -6.44
N ARG A 10 13.56 22.17 -6.91
CA ARG A 10 14.39 21.04 -7.36
C ARG A 10 14.87 20.15 -6.21
N ASN A 11 15.03 20.71 -5.02
CA ASN A 11 15.43 19.93 -3.84
C ASN A 11 14.23 19.19 -3.22
N LEU A 12 13.02 19.76 -3.28
CA LEU A 12 11.80 19.14 -2.72
C LEU A 12 11.38 17.87 -3.48
N SER A 13 11.50 17.84 -4.81
CA SER A 13 11.10 16.68 -5.62
C SER A 13 12.06 15.49 -5.51
N ALA A 14 13.36 15.74 -5.31
CA ALA A 14 14.37 14.69 -5.18
C ALA A 14 14.31 13.95 -3.83
N THR A 15 14.01 14.66 -2.73
CA THR A 15 13.91 14.04 -1.40
C THR A 15 12.57 13.37 -1.13
N ALA A 16 11.47 13.86 -1.72
CA ALA A 16 10.13 13.29 -1.49
C ALA A 16 9.92 11.93 -2.17
N GLY A 17 10.44 11.73 -3.39
CA GLY A 17 10.24 10.46 -4.12
C GLY A 17 11.08 9.29 -3.60
N ALA A 18 12.29 9.58 -3.09
CA ALA A 18 13.23 8.55 -2.65
C ALA A 18 12.97 8.04 -1.22
N THR A 19 12.28 8.81 -0.38
CA THR A 19 12.02 8.42 1.02
C THR A 19 10.76 7.57 1.19
N ILE A 20 9.74 7.75 0.32
CA ILE A 20 8.46 7.03 0.42
C ILE A 20 8.64 5.51 0.21
N GLY A 21 9.45 5.10 -0.75
CA GLY A 21 9.69 3.68 -1.04
C GLY A 21 10.64 2.98 -0.06
N VAL A 22 11.62 3.69 0.49
CA VAL A 22 12.71 3.09 1.29
C VAL A 22 12.31 2.84 2.76
N VAL A 23 11.45 3.71 3.32
CA VAL A 23 11.08 3.62 4.75
C VAL A 23 10.06 2.50 5.00
N VAL A 24 9.09 2.29 4.10
CA VAL A 24 8.13 1.18 4.21
C VAL A 24 8.85 -0.16 4.08
N LEU A 25 9.84 -0.25 3.18
CA LEU A 25 10.56 -1.49 2.91
C LEU A 25 11.49 -1.95 4.04
N SER A 26 12.13 -1.00 4.73
CA SER A 26 13.14 -1.31 5.75
C SER A 26 12.54 -1.88 7.03
N ALA A 27 11.32 -1.47 7.40
CA ALA A 27 10.62 -1.98 8.58
C ALA A 27 10.10 -3.42 8.42
N LEU A 28 9.92 -3.89 7.18
CA LEU A 28 9.32 -5.17 6.85
C LEU A 28 10.34 -6.33 6.79
N LEU A 29 11.65 -6.04 6.73
CA LEU A 29 12.69 -7.05 6.50
C LEU A 29 13.16 -7.80 7.75
N THR A 30 12.84 -7.32 8.96
CA THR A 30 13.33 -7.90 10.23
C THR A 30 12.26 -8.62 11.05
N VAL A 31 10.99 -8.46 10.69
CA VAL A 31 9.88 -9.13 11.38
C VAL A 31 9.60 -10.44 10.69
N GLN A 32 9.68 -11.55 11.42
CA GLN A 32 9.20 -12.84 10.91
C GLN A 32 7.74 -12.66 10.48
N PRO A 33 7.40 -12.87 9.19
CA PRO A 33 6.03 -12.70 8.73
C PRO A 33 5.12 -13.63 9.53
N ALA A 34 4.01 -13.11 10.08
CA ALA A 34 2.96 -13.98 10.61
C ALA A 34 2.57 -14.96 9.51
N ARG A 35 2.31 -16.20 9.92
CA ARG A 35 1.76 -17.21 9.03
C ARG A 35 0.25 -17.14 9.16
N ALA A 36 -0.46 -16.94 8.04
CA ALA A 36 -1.88 -17.31 8.02
C ALA A 36 -2.00 -18.83 8.29
N GLN A 37 -3.17 -19.35 8.65
CA GLN A 37 -3.38 -20.81 8.87
C GLN A 37 -4.31 -21.36 7.80
N GLY A 38 -3.87 -22.37 7.03
CA GLY A 38 -4.66 -23.04 5.98
C GLY A 38 -5.11 -22.14 4.81
N GLY A 39 -5.53 -22.73 3.69
CA GLY A 39 -6.61 -22.17 2.86
C GLY A 39 -6.34 -20.92 1.99
N CYS A 40 -5.08 -20.51 1.81
CA CYS A 40 -4.70 -19.37 0.94
C CYS A 40 -4.08 -19.77 -0.42
N GLU A 41 -3.86 -21.05 -0.69
CA GLU A 41 -3.04 -21.55 -1.80
C GLU A 41 -3.40 -20.99 -3.17
N THR A 42 -4.69 -21.01 -3.52
CA THR A 42 -5.18 -20.54 -4.82
C THR A 42 -5.68 -19.10 -4.77
N GLY A 43 -6.06 -18.61 -3.58
CA GLY A 43 -6.62 -17.27 -3.38
C GLY A 43 -5.59 -16.17 -3.15
N ALA A 44 -4.34 -16.51 -2.76
CA ALA A 44 -3.34 -15.52 -2.35
C ALA A 44 -2.89 -14.62 -3.51
N ILE A 45 -2.59 -15.19 -4.68
CA ILE A 45 -2.18 -14.42 -5.87
C ILE A 45 -3.28 -13.46 -6.33
N PRO A 46 -4.53 -13.91 -6.59
CA PRO A 46 -5.58 -12.99 -7.00
C PRO A 46 -5.87 -11.92 -5.95
N LEU A 47 -5.88 -12.28 -4.67
CA LEU A 47 -6.07 -11.30 -3.60
C LEU A 47 -4.94 -10.26 -3.53
N ALA A 48 -3.69 -10.70 -3.53
CA ALA A 48 -2.54 -9.81 -3.42
C ALA A 48 -2.45 -8.88 -4.64
N THR A 49 -2.78 -9.38 -5.83
CA THR A 49 -2.87 -8.56 -7.05
C THR A 49 -4.00 -7.53 -6.92
N ALA A 50 -5.19 -7.93 -6.46
CA ALA A 50 -6.30 -7.01 -6.21
C ALA A 50 -5.95 -5.95 -5.14
N TYR A 51 -5.18 -6.30 -4.13
CA TYR A 51 -4.68 -5.36 -3.13
C TYR A 51 -3.77 -4.29 -3.76
N ILE A 52 -2.78 -4.71 -4.56
CA ILE A 52 -1.88 -3.80 -5.26
C ILE A 52 -2.66 -2.88 -6.21
N LEU A 53 -3.57 -3.44 -7.02
CA LEU A 53 -4.42 -2.67 -7.94
C LEU A 53 -5.43 -1.77 -7.22
N GLY A 54 -5.70 -2.01 -5.93
CA GLY A 54 -6.49 -1.13 -5.07
C GLY A 54 -5.76 0.14 -4.65
N MET A 55 -4.44 0.22 -4.84
CA MET A 55 -3.65 1.41 -4.59
C MET A 55 -3.56 2.28 -5.85
N PRO A 56 -4.04 3.55 -5.83
CA PRO A 56 -4.06 4.40 -7.02
C PRO A 56 -2.70 4.57 -7.69
N MET A 57 -1.64 4.69 -6.90
CA MET A 57 -0.27 4.81 -7.39
C MET A 57 0.18 3.56 -8.17
N TYR A 58 -0.13 2.37 -7.67
CA TYR A 58 0.29 1.12 -8.31
C TYR A 58 -0.56 0.82 -9.56
N ALA A 59 -1.88 0.99 -9.47
CA ALA A 59 -2.79 0.76 -10.59
C ALA A 59 -2.42 1.56 -11.84
N MET A 60 -1.93 2.79 -11.66
CA MET A 60 -1.49 3.63 -12.76
C MET A 60 -0.34 3.05 -13.57
N TYR A 61 0.59 2.33 -12.93
CA TYR A 61 1.78 1.75 -13.58
C TYR A 61 1.57 0.33 -14.09
N MET A 62 0.54 -0.37 -13.59
CA MET A 62 0.24 -1.74 -14.02
C MET A 62 -0.66 -1.79 -15.25
N GLU A 63 -1.09 -0.65 -15.79
CA GLU A 63 -2.00 -0.52 -16.95
C GLU A 63 -3.31 -1.33 -16.82
N GLU A 64 -3.63 -1.76 -15.59
CA GLU A 64 -4.81 -2.53 -15.25
C GLU A 64 -5.52 -1.84 -14.09
N ASN A 65 -6.85 -1.76 -14.16
CA ASN A 65 -7.65 -1.25 -13.06
C ASN A 65 -8.29 -2.40 -12.28
N LEU A 66 -8.50 -2.17 -10.97
CA LEU A 66 -9.05 -3.17 -10.06
C LEU A 66 -10.40 -3.74 -10.54
N GLN A 67 -11.30 -2.91 -11.08
CA GLN A 67 -12.61 -3.36 -11.53
C GLN A 67 -12.49 -4.39 -12.67
N SER A 68 -11.67 -4.10 -13.67
CA SER A 68 -11.40 -4.97 -14.81
C SER A 68 -10.80 -6.29 -14.34
N TYR A 69 -9.78 -6.22 -13.48
CA TYR A 69 -9.12 -7.40 -12.93
C TYR A 69 -10.08 -8.30 -12.15
N VAL A 70 -10.90 -7.72 -11.26
CA VAL A 70 -11.86 -8.47 -10.43
C VAL A 70 -12.96 -9.09 -11.28
N THR A 71 -13.42 -8.41 -12.31
CA THR A 71 -14.42 -8.95 -13.24
C THR A 71 -13.87 -10.15 -14.01
N LYS A 72 -12.64 -10.04 -14.53
CA LYS A 72 -11.93 -11.10 -15.26
C LYS A 72 -11.64 -12.32 -14.38
N ASN A 73 -11.36 -12.10 -13.09
CA ASN A 73 -11.02 -13.14 -12.11
C ASN A 73 -12.16 -13.40 -11.12
N SER A 74 -13.41 -13.15 -11.53
CA SER A 74 -14.59 -13.15 -10.65
C SER A 74 -14.78 -14.44 -9.86
N ALA A 75 -14.39 -15.59 -10.42
CA ALA A 75 -14.45 -16.90 -9.77
C ALA A 75 -13.72 -16.93 -8.41
N HIS A 76 -12.63 -16.17 -8.25
CA HIS A 76 -11.87 -16.09 -7.00
C HIS A 76 -12.54 -15.19 -5.95
N PHE A 77 -13.30 -14.21 -6.44
CA PHE A 77 -13.80 -13.09 -5.63
C PHE A 77 -15.28 -13.23 -5.26
N VAL A 78 -15.99 -14.26 -5.71
CA VAL A 78 -17.37 -14.54 -5.26
C VAL A 78 -17.44 -14.72 -3.75
N SER A 79 -18.64 -14.59 -3.17
CA SER A 79 -18.87 -14.87 -1.75
C SER A 79 -18.40 -16.29 -1.40
N GLY A 80 -17.42 -16.40 -0.48
CA GLY A 80 -16.82 -17.68 -0.10
C GLY A 80 -15.74 -18.22 -1.06
N GLY A 81 -15.41 -17.46 -2.11
CA GLY A 81 -14.30 -17.73 -3.02
C GLY A 81 -12.95 -17.80 -2.29
N ASP A 82 -11.96 -18.40 -2.95
CA ASP A 82 -10.64 -18.65 -2.36
C ASP A 82 -9.91 -17.35 -1.99
N ALA A 83 -9.99 -16.30 -2.81
CA ALA A 83 -9.40 -15.00 -2.51
C ALA A 83 -10.09 -14.34 -1.31
N ILE A 84 -11.42 -14.49 -1.16
CA ILE A 84 -12.18 -13.93 -0.03
C ILE A 84 -11.84 -14.68 1.27
N ARG A 85 -11.78 -16.00 1.23
CA ARG A 85 -11.35 -16.82 2.37
C ARG A 85 -9.92 -16.47 2.77
N CYS A 86 -9.02 -16.36 1.79
CA CYS A 86 -7.64 -15.96 2.04
C CYS A 86 -7.57 -14.55 2.65
N ALA A 87 -8.41 -13.62 2.21
CA ALA A 87 -8.43 -12.26 2.75
C ALA A 87 -8.76 -12.22 4.24
N HIS A 88 -9.70 -13.03 4.71
CA HIS A 88 -10.01 -13.14 6.13
C HIS A 88 -8.84 -13.71 6.94
N LEU A 89 -8.19 -14.75 6.45
CA LEU A 89 -7.03 -15.37 7.12
C LEU A 89 -5.82 -14.44 7.13
N LEU A 90 -5.55 -13.81 5.99
CA LEU A 90 -4.43 -12.89 5.79
C LEU A 90 -4.59 -11.61 6.61
N SER A 91 -5.79 -11.04 6.65
CA SER A 91 -6.07 -9.86 7.48
C SER A 91 -5.91 -10.15 8.96
N ALA A 92 -6.41 -11.29 9.45
CA ALA A 92 -6.20 -11.72 10.83
C ALA A 92 -4.70 -11.94 11.14
N ALA A 93 -3.95 -12.59 10.24
CA ALA A 93 -2.51 -12.79 10.40
C ALA A 93 -1.76 -11.46 10.49
N LEU A 94 -2.08 -10.50 9.62
CA LEU A 94 -1.50 -9.16 9.62
C LEU A 94 -1.83 -8.37 10.90
N MET A 95 -3.06 -8.44 11.38
CA MET A 95 -3.45 -7.79 12.64
C MET A 95 -2.73 -8.41 13.84
N ASN A 96 -2.57 -9.74 13.88
CA ASN A 96 -1.78 -10.41 14.91
C ASN A 96 -0.29 -10.05 14.83
N SER A 97 0.27 -9.97 13.61
CA SER A 97 1.63 -9.47 13.37
C SER A 97 1.82 -8.05 13.86
N SER A 98 0.82 -7.19 13.66
CA SER A 98 0.84 -5.82 14.15
C SER A 98 0.98 -5.76 15.67
N LEU A 99 0.19 -6.55 16.39
CA LEU A 99 0.29 -6.65 17.85
C LEU A 99 1.63 -7.24 18.29
N ALA A 100 2.12 -8.27 17.62
CA ALA A 100 3.39 -8.93 17.96
C ALA A 100 4.62 -8.03 17.69
N SER A 101 4.53 -7.13 16.72
CA SER A 101 5.59 -6.17 16.38
C SER A 101 5.42 -4.81 17.05
N TYR A 102 4.44 -4.68 17.97
CA TYR A 102 4.26 -3.46 18.74
C TYR A 102 5.38 -3.31 19.76
N ASP A 103 6.25 -2.33 19.52
CA ASP A 103 7.29 -1.91 20.44
C ASP A 103 7.03 -0.45 20.88
N PRO A 104 6.66 -0.23 22.16
CA PRO A 104 6.39 1.11 22.68
C PRO A 104 7.64 1.99 22.74
N ASP A 105 8.84 1.42 22.88
CA ASP A 105 10.09 2.19 22.91
C ASP A 105 10.48 2.63 21.50
N ALA A 106 10.30 1.77 20.49
CA ALA A 106 10.46 2.16 19.10
C ALA A 106 9.48 3.27 18.70
N LEU A 107 8.22 3.19 19.17
CA LEU A 107 7.21 4.23 18.95
C LEU A 107 7.64 5.58 19.56
N ARG A 108 8.07 5.57 20.81
CA ARG A 108 8.55 6.76 21.51
C ARG A 108 9.78 7.36 20.84
N SER A 109 10.77 6.54 20.49
CA SER A 109 11.97 6.99 19.78
C SER A 109 11.64 7.63 18.43
N ARG A 110 10.63 7.08 17.73
CA ARG A 110 10.16 7.66 16.47
C ARG A 110 9.49 9.01 16.69
N ASP A 111 8.62 9.12 17.68
CA ASP A 111 7.90 10.37 17.95
C ASP A 111 8.88 11.48 18.37
N GLU A 112 9.92 11.13 19.14
CA GLU A 112 11.04 12.02 19.43
C GLU A 112 11.80 12.44 18.16
N ALA A 113 12.07 11.51 17.23
CA ALA A 113 12.72 11.83 15.96
C ALA A 113 11.86 12.76 15.08
N ASN A 114 10.55 12.49 14.98
CA ASN A 114 9.61 13.33 14.25
C ASN A 114 9.50 14.73 14.88
N ALA A 115 9.48 14.83 16.21
CA ALA A 115 9.50 16.10 16.92
C ALA A 115 10.77 16.90 16.65
N ARG A 116 11.95 16.24 16.61
CA ARG A 116 13.21 16.88 16.24
C ARG A 116 13.22 17.38 14.80
N LEU A 117 12.70 16.60 13.85
CA LEU A 117 12.57 17.03 12.46
C LEU A 117 11.63 18.24 12.34
N GLY A 118 10.49 18.20 13.02
CA GLY A 118 9.55 19.33 13.07
C GLY A 118 10.18 20.60 13.66
N ALA A 119 10.99 20.48 14.72
CA ALA A 119 11.72 21.61 15.30
C ALA A 119 12.75 22.23 14.35
N LEU A 120 13.24 21.48 13.36
CA LEU A 120 14.14 21.96 12.31
C LEU A 120 13.41 22.58 11.11
N GLY A 121 12.07 22.73 11.18
CA GLY A 121 11.25 23.18 10.06
C GLY A 121 11.17 22.16 8.91
N ILE A 122 11.72 20.96 9.11
CA ILE A 122 11.58 19.84 8.20
C ILE A 122 10.23 19.21 8.54
N SER A 123 9.19 19.59 7.80
CA SER A 123 7.93 18.85 7.87
C SER A 123 8.25 17.40 7.51
N PRO A 124 8.01 16.41 8.38
CA PRO A 124 8.13 15.02 8.01
C PRO A 124 7.05 14.76 6.97
N GLY A 125 7.41 14.92 5.69
CA GLY A 125 6.49 14.78 4.56
C GLY A 125 5.82 13.41 4.53
N THR A 126 6.33 12.45 5.30
CA THR A 126 5.64 11.23 5.68
C THR A 126 6.16 10.78 7.04
N PRO A 127 5.31 10.53 8.05
CA PRO A 127 5.77 9.98 9.32
C PRO A 127 6.38 8.59 9.07
N VAL A 128 7.53 8.31 9.69
CA VAL A 128 8.12 6.97 9.66
C VAL A 128 7.10 5.97 10.21
N MET A 129 6.66 5.02 9.39
CA MET A 129 5.67 4.05 9.83
C MET A 129 6.36 2.92 10.60
N SER A 130 5.84 2.57 11.78
CA SER A 130 6.32 1.35 12.45
C SER A 130 5.85 0.12 11.68
N ALA A 131 6.59 -0.99 11.77
CA ALA A 131 6.17 -2.26 11.19
C ALA A 131 4.76 -2.66 11.68
N SER A 132 4.48 -2.44 12.97
CA SER A 132 3.17 -2.68 13.57
C SER A 132 2.04 -1.86 12.93
N ALA A 133 2.27 -0.58 12.66
CA ALA A 133 1.29 0.27 12.00
C ALA A 133 1.09 -0.15 10.53
N ALA A 134 2.16 -0.51 9.84
CA ALA A 134 2.10 -1.00 8.47
C ALA A 134 1.25 -2.27 8.38
N PHE A 135 1.55 -3.30 9.17
CA PHE A 135 0.77 -4.55 9.18
C PHE A 135 -0.69 -4.32 9.56
N PHE A 136 -0.97 -3.43 10.51
CA PHE A 136 -2.35 -3.11 10.88
C PHE A 136 -3.12 -2.50 9.72
N MET A 137 -2.53 -1.50 9.03
CA MET A 137 -3.18 -0.84 7.91
C MET A 137 -3.36 -1.79 6.72
N MET A 138 -2.36 -2.61 6.40
CA MET A 138 -2.48 -3.65 5.38
C MET A 138 -3.62 -4.63 5.72
N GLY A 139 -3.68 -5.11 6.97
CA GLY A 139 -4.74 -6.00 7.44
C GLY A 139 -6.14 -5.38 7.32
N GLN A 140 -6.28 -4.11 7.71
CA GLN A 140 -7.54 -3.37 7.53
C GLN A 140 -7.92 -3.21 6.06
N GLN A 141 -6.99 -2.85 5.20
CA GLN A 141 -7.24 -2.67 3.77
C GLN A 141 -7.67 -3.98 3.12
N ILE A 142 -7.01 -5.10 3.42
CA ILE A 142 -7.40 -6.43 2.93
C ILE A 142 -8.78 -6.82 3.45
N SER A 143 -9.08 -6.57 4.73
CA SER A 143 -10.42 -6.84 5.28
C SER A 143 -11.50 -6.01 4.59
N ARG A 144 -11.23 -4.75 4.24
CA ARG A 144 -12.17 -3.91 3.47
C ARG A 144 -12.32 -4.42 2.05
N LEU A 145 -11.24 -4.81 1.38
CA LEU A 145 -11.29 -5.42 0.06
C LEU A 145 -12.15 -6.70 0.07
N ALA A 146 -11.97 -7.57 1.06
CA ALA A 146 -12.77 -8.79 1.20
C ALA A 146 -14.29 -8.52 1.23
N ALA A 147 -14.71 -7.40 1.81
CA ALA A 147 -16.12 -7.03 1.89
C ALA A 147 -16.72 -6.57 0.55
N VAL A 148 -15.89 -6.11 -0.40
CA VAL A 148 -16.35 -5.35 -1.59
C VAL A 148 -16.11 -6.11 -2.88
N LEU A 149 -15.05 -6.92 -2.92
CA LEU A 149 -14.67 -7.75 -4.06
C LEU A 149 -15.81 -8.67 -4.54
N PRO A 150 -16.65 -9.29 -3.66
CA PRO A 150 -17.80 -10.09 -4.11
C PRO A 150 -18.87 -9.32 -4.86
N THR A 151 -19.07 -8.05 -4.54
CA THR A 151 -20.01 -7.18 -5.25
C THR A 151 -19.41 -6.74 -6.58
N ALA A 152 -18.13 -6.36 -6.59
CA ALA A 152 -17.41 -6.00 -7.81
C ALA A 152 -17.31 -7.16 -8.81
N ALA A 153 -17.09 -8.39 -8.33
CA ALA A 153 -17.04 -9.60 -9.14
C ALA A 153 -18.37 -9.90 -9.87
N ARG A 154 -19.48 -9.38 -9.36
CA ARG A 154 -20.81 -9.48 -9.97
C ARG A 154 -21.14 -8.28 -10.88
N GLY A 155 -20.16 -7.42 -11.18
CA GLY A 155 -20.33 -6.22 -12.00
C GLY A 155 -20.84 -5.00 -11.22
N GLY A 156 -20.89 -5.06 -9.88
CA GLY A 156 -21.18 -3.89 -9.05
C GLY A 156 -20.01 -2.89 -9.00
N PRO A 157 -20.26 -1.63 -8.63
CA PRO A 157 -19.22 -0.62 -8.54
C PRO A 157 -18.32 -0.81 -7.31
N LEU A 158 -17.00 -0.67 -7.48
CA LEU A 158 -16.04 -0.61 -6.36
C LEU A 158 -16.08 0.72 -5.57
N GLN A 159 -16.64 1.77 -6.17
CA GLN A 159 -16.55 3.15 -5.67
C GLN A 159 -17.28 3.40 -4.35
N SER A 160 -18.31 2.62 -4.02
CA SER A 160 -19.04 2.79 -2.75
C SER A 160 -18.22 2.38 -1.52
N HIS A 161 -17.05 1.77 -1.71
CA HIS A 161 -16.31 1.16 -0.61
C HIS A 161 -14.78 1.32 -0.64
N LEU A 162 -14.22 1.90 -1.71
CA LEU A 162 -12.91 2.53 -1.61
C LEU A 162 -13.02 3.72 -0.66
N THR A 163 -12.01 3.94 0.17
CA THR A 163 -12.03 5.08 1.09
C THR A 163 -12.12 6.38 0.30
N GLN A 164 -12.86 7.37 0.83
CA GLN A 164 -12.93 8.71 0.22
C GLN A 164 -11.53 9.29 -0.01
N GLU A 165 -10.58 8.94 0.85
CA GLU A 165 -9.15 9.26 0.71
C GLU A 165 -8.51 8.62 -0.52
N GLN A 166 -8.78 7.34 -0.82
CA GLN A 166 -8.25 6.68 -2.03
C GLN A 166 -8.84 7.29 -3.31
N VAL A 167 -10.13 7.64 -3.31
CA VAL A 167 -10.77 8.32 -4.44
C VAL A 167 -10.17 9.71 -4.64
N PHE A 168 -10.01 10.47 -3.55
CA PHE A 168 -9.37 11.78 -3.59
C PHE A 168 -7.91 11.69 -4.03
N ALA A 169 -7.14 10.73 -3.52
CA ALA A 169 -5.74 10.51 -3.89
C ALA A 169 -5.60 10.16 -5.37
N ALA A 170 -6.48 9.31 -5.90
CA ALA A 170 -6.51 9.00 -7.33
C ALA A 170 -6.80 10.24 -8.18
N GLN A 171 -7.81 11.04 -7.80
CA GLN A 171 -8.16 12.27 -8.50
C GLN A 171 -7.04 13.32 -8.45
N LEU A 172 -6.45 13.51 -7.27
CA LEU A 172 -5.32 14.42 -7.09
C LEU A 172 -4.13 13.97 -7.93
N LEU A 173 -3.78 12.68 -7.91
CA LEU A 173 -2.69 12.13 -8.72
C LEU A 173 -2.94 12.34 -10.21
N THR A 174 -4.16 12.04 -10.70
CA THR A 174 -4.52 12.31 -12.09
C THR A 174 -4.40 13.78 -12.44
N SER A 175 -4.86 14.69 -11.57
CA SER A 175 -4.74 16.13 -11.78
C SER A 175 -3.30 16.60 -11.79
N LEU A 176 -2.46 16.11 -10.89
CA LEU A 176 -1.04 16.43 -10.81
C LEU A 176 -0.28 15.98 -12.07
N LEU A 177 -0.64 14.84 -12.63
CA LEU A 177 0.02 14.29 -13.83
C LEU A 177 -0.38 14.98 -15.14
N GLN A 178 -1.40 15.84 -15.11
CA GLN A 178 -1.69 16.72 -16.25
C GLN A 178 -0.60 17.79 -16.43
N ASP A 179 0.14 18.13 -15.36
CA ASP A 179 1.30 19.03 -15.45
C ASP A 179 2.51 18.28 -16.05
N PRO A 180 3.09 18.77 -17.16
CA PRO A 180 4.21 18.12 -17.82
C PRO A 180 5.48 18.05 -16.96
N ILE A 181 5.72 19.01 -16.05
CA ILE A 181 6.87 19.04 -15.14
C ILE A 181 6.71 17.96 -14.07
N VAL A 182 5.51 17.85 -13.51
CA VAL A 182 5.19 16.83 -12.52
C VAL A 182 5.30 15.45 -13.15
N ARG A 183 4.69 15.24 -14.32
CA ARG A 183 4.78 13.98 -15.07
C ARG A 183 6.23 13.55 -15.36
N ALA A 184 7.09 14.48 -15.78
CA ALA A 184 8.52 14.19 -16.00
C ALA A 184 9.25 13.78 -14.71
N SER A 185 8.85 14.34 -13.57
CA SER A 185 9.38 13.97 -12.25
C SER A 185 8.86 12.60 -11.80
N PHE A 186 7.57 12.30 -12.06
CA PHE A 186 6.96 11.00 -11.75
C PHE A 186 7.59 9.84 -12.54
N ALA A 187 8.06 10.07 -13.77
CA ALA A 187 8.78 9.06 -14.54
C ALA A 187 10.08 8.58 -13.86
N GLN A 188 10.71 9.43 -13.04
CA GLN A 188 11.90 9.05 -12.27
C GLN A 188 11.56 8.19 -11.05
N VAL A 189 10.33 8.30 -10.55
CA VAL A 189 9.83 7.60 -9.35
C VAL A 189 9.17 6.27 -9.72
N GLU A 190 8.74 6.09 -10.97
CA GLU A 190 8.11 4.87 -11.46
C GLU A 190 8.88 3.58 -11.09
N PRO A 191 10.20 3.45 -11.30
CA PRO A 191 10.92 2.22 -10.97
C PRO A 191 10.85 1.90 -9.47
N LEU A 192 10.84 2.94 -8.62
CA LEU A 192 10.72 2.78 -7.16
C LEU A 192 9.33 2.32 -6.77
N VAL A 193 8.29 2.90 -7.39
CA VAL A 193 6.89 2.50 -7.15
C VAL A 193 6.65 1.07 -7.59
N ARG A 194 7.18 0.67 -8.75
CA ARG A 194 7.10 -0.71 -9.24
C ARG A 194 7.82 -1.68 -8.30
N ALA A 195 9.04 -1.34 -7.87
CA ALA A 195 9.79 -2.16 -6.92
C ALA A 195 9.07 -2.30 -5.56
N ALA A 196 8.42 -1.23 -5.08
CA ALA A 196 7.61 -1.26 -3.87
C ALA A 196 6.39 -2.17 -4.03
N ALA A 197 5.65 -2.06 -5.13
CA ALA A 197 4.51 -2.92 -5.43
C ALA A 197 4.91 -4.40 -5.51
N GLU A 198 6.03 -4.72 -6.17
CA GLU A 198 6.56 -6.08 -6.24
C GLU A 198 6.97 -6.62 -4.87
N ALA A 199 7.55 -5.79 -4.02
CA ALA A 199 7.95 -6.20 -2.68
C ALA A 199 6.76 -6.40 -1.75
N GLU A 200 5.75 -5.53 -1.80
CA GLU A 200 4.49 -5.73 -1.07
C GLU A 200 3.76 -7.00 -1.54
N LEU A 201 3.73 -7.25 -2.86
CA LEU A 201 3.17 -8.47 -3.41
C LEU A 201 3.89 -9.70 -2.84
N ARG A 202 5.23 -9.72 -2.88
CA ARG A 202 6.04 -10.83 -2.31
C ARG A 202 5.81 -10.99 -0.82
N LEU A 203 5.70 -9.90 -0.07
CA LEU A 203 5.39 -9.93 1.35
C LEU A 203 4.04 -10.61 1.61
N LEU A 204 2.97 -10.17 0.94
CA LEU A 204 1.64 -10.75 1.09
C LEU A 204 1.63 -12.24 0.74
N LEU A 205 2.30 -12.61 -0.35
CA LEU A 205 2.44 -14.01 -0.74
C LEU A 205 3.23 -14.82 0.28
N SER A 206 4.26 -14.26 0.91
CA SER A 206 5.05 -14.96 1.94
C SER A 206 4.25 -15.21 3.23
N ILE A 207 3.43 -14.25 3.65
CA ILE A 207 2.53 -14.34 4.81
C ILE A 207 1.43 -15.39 4.51
N ALA A 208 0.89 -15.36 3.29
CA ALA A 208 -0.11 -16.32 2.83
C ALA A 208 0.44 -17.74 2.63
N ALA A 209 1.70 -17.89 2.16
CA ALA A 209 2.36 -19.20 2.02
C ALA A 209 2.71 -19.82 3.37
N GLY A 210 2.86 -19.02 4.42
CA GLY A 210 2.88 -19.52 5.80
C GLY A 210 1.64 -20.33 6.20
N ALA A 211 0.54 -20.20 5.44
CA ALA A 211 -0.74 -20.84 5.67
C ALA A 211 -0.95 -22.20 5.03
N THR A 212 0.09 -22.86 4.57
CA THR A 212 -0.05 -24.17 3.91
C THR A 212 0.50 -25.34 4.75
N GLY A 213 0.92 -25.05 5.99
CA GLY A 213 1.46 -26.02 6.95
C GLY A 213 0.50 -26.35 8.09
#